data_AF-A0A3N5EFE5-F1
#
_entry.id   AF-A0A3N5EFE5-F1
#
_cell.length_a   1.000
_cell.length_b   1.000
_cell.length_c   1.000
_cell.angle_alpha   90.00
_cell.angle_beta   90.00
_cell.angle_gamma   90.00
#
_symmetry.space_group_name_H-M   'P 1'
#
loop_
_entity.id
_entity.type
_entity.pdbx_description
1 polymer ?
#
loop_
_entity_poly.entity_id
_entity_poly.type
_entity_poly.pdbx_seq_one_letter_code
_entity_poly.pdbx_strand_id
1 'polypeptide(L)'
;MLAKETGIDTVLSTVNGVATVYLAATDAPGKLSVTVESGTANGKGVIPVRPSELRYLGGRVVSDTGAAVEGVLITLEKSAPVPAIDTLDITPPDGRYIALGVLPDFSVVRAERAGYFVKKEVVQPVEPVTLHDISLVPLADGKLFGKTYVLDARYGGAQTGDVAGMERSSDINLAVARRLHELLVAMGANARLMRQGDEQIPESERARRSVAFPRGLYIRIDASSATQRLACEMYPNAANRIIGSTLLAGVASSTGLDTIAAAGSADQFYRDVAMSTVSLVIPSVTTGHYSTLAAQRVDAIAWGIVKGILDLEGYHPLSVAKFQVGAATGSPLAGLPVVLDETLTRYTDAGGTVNFLGLEKPGFVITTPANPEAVVTLE
;
A
#
# COMPACT_ATOMS: atom_id res chain seq x y z
N MET A 1 28.08 10.72 14.36
CA MET A 1 27.86 12.16 14.11
C MET A 1 28.46 12.43 12.74
N LEU A 2 27.66 12.83 11.76
CA LEU A 2 28.09 13.02 10.37
C LEU A 2 29.04 14.23 10.30
N ALA A 3 30.31 14.01 10.00
CA ALA A 3 31.25 15.11 9.77
C ALA A 3 31.34 15.37 8.27
N LYS A 4 30.56 16.36 7.81
CA LYS A 4 30.60 16.87 6.42
C LYS A 4 32.03 17.27 5.99
N GLU A 5 32.89 17.58 6.97
CA GLU A 5 34.25 18.08 6.79
C GLU A 5 35.29 17.01 6.39
N THR A 6 35.03 15.71 6.59
CA THR A 6 36.02 14.66 6.28
C THR A 6 35.70 13.83 5.04
N GLY A 7 34.51 13.99 4.44
CA GLY A 7 34.04 13.10 3.35
C GLY A 7 33.88 11.64 3.79
N ILE A 8 33.76 11.38 5.10
CA ILE A 8 33.60 10.03 5.65
C ILE A 8 32.15 9.90 6.09
N ASP A 9 31.36 9.12 5.36
CA ASP A 9 30.10 8.61 5.91
C ASP A 9 30.43 7.31 6.64
N THR A 10 30.59 7.43 7.96
CA THR A 10 30.77 6.28 8.83
C THR A 10 29.40 5.65 9.06
N VAL A 11 28.92 4.93 8.05
CA VAL A 11 27.99 3.85 8.33
C VAL A 11 28.79 2.81 9.11
N LEU A 12 28.30 2.48 10.30
CA LEU A 12 28.84 1.44 11.17
C LEU A 12 27.63 0.57 11.49
N SER A 13 27.17 -0.21 10.53
CA SER A 13 26.35 -1.37 10.83
C SER A 13 27.30 -2.54 10.96
N THR A 14 27.32 -3.18 12.13
CA THR A 14 28.01 -4.46 12.30
C THR A 14 27.01 -5.57 12.02
N VAL A 15 27.10 -6.21 10.86
CA VAL A 15 26.34 -7.43 10.57
C VAL A 15 27.29 -8.60 10.71
N ASN A 16 27.03 -9.49 11.69
CA ASN A 16 27.90 -10.64 11.98
C ASN A 16 29.37 -10.26 12.23
N GLY A 17 29.62 -9.12 12.88
CA GLY A 17 30.97 -8.64 13.19
C GLY A 17 31.70 -7.92 12.03
N VAL A 18 31.03 -7.70 10.89
CA VAL A 18 31.58 -6.94 9.76
C VAL A 18 31.03 -5.51 9.79
N ALA A 19 31.91 -4.51 9.82
CA ALA A 19 31.56 -3.10 9.67
C ALA A 19 31.84 -2.62 8.25
N THR A 20 30.87 -1.95 7.63
CA THR A 20 31.00 -1.37 6.28
C THR A 20 31.02 0.14 6.34
N VAL A 21 32.15 0.76 6.00
CA VAL A 21 32.32 2.23 5.96
C VAL A 21 32.39 2.70 4.52
N TYR A 22 31.77 3.85 4.24
CA TYR A 22 31.79 4.47 2.92
C TYR A 22 32.61 5.76 2.96
N LEU A 23 33.49 5.89 1.99
CA LEU A 23 34.47 6.98 1.93
C LEU A 23 34.25 7.75 0.64
N ALA A 24 34.21 9.07 0.73
CA ALA A 24 34.23 9.94 -0.43
C ALA A 24 35.44 9.64 -1.30
N ALA A 25 35.27 9.82 -2.60
CA ALA A 25 36.40 10.03 -3.46
C ALA A 25 37.20 11.26 -3.01
N THR A 26 38.53 11.19 -3.12
CA THR A 26 39.42 12.31 -2.86
C THR A 26 39.89 12.91 -4.18
N ASP A 27 40.21 14.20 -4.22
CA ASP A 27 40.72 14.82 -5.46
C ASP A 27 42.18 14.43 -5.76
N ALA A 28 42.90 13.95 -4.74
CA ALA A 28 44.30 13.56 -4.81
C ALA A 28 44.53 12.14 -4.25
N PRO A 29 45.52 11.40 -4.77
CA PRO A 29 45.91 10.11 -4.20
C PRO A 29 46.46 10.30 -2.78
N GLY A 30 46.20 9.33 -1.90
CA GLY A 30 46.58 9.45 -0.50
C GLY A 30 46.59 8.13 0.25
N LYS A 31 46.80 8.24 1.56
CA LYS A 31 46.74 7.13 2.52
C LYS A 31 45.76 7.50 3.62
N LEU A 32 44.66 6.76 3.71
CA LEU A 32 43.72 6.89 4.82
C LEU A 32 44.15 5.94 5.95
N SER A 33 44.42 6.50 7.13
CA SER A 33 44.64 5.67 8.32
C SER A 33 43.29 5.34 8.95
N VAL A 34 42.96 4.06 9.05
CA VAL A 34 41.71 3.58 9.66
C VAL A 34 42.06 2.94 11.00
N THR A 35 41.36 3.35 12.05
CA THR A 35 41.42 2.69 13.36
C THR A 35 40.05 2.09 13.65
N VAL A 36 40.00 0.80 13.98
CA VAL A 36 38.78 0.09 14.35
C VAL A 36 38.91 -0.32 15.81
N GLU A 37 37.92 0.02 16.62
CA GLU A 37 37.88 -0.30 18.05
C GLU A 37 36.56 -0.99 18.40
N SER A 38 36.64 -2.07 19.18
CA SER A 38 35.49 -2.80 19.69
C SER A 38 35.80 -3.33 21.10
N GLY A 39 35.27 -2.65 22.11
CA GLY A 39 35.62 -2.91 23.51
C GLY A 39 37.11 -2.69 23.76
N THR A 40 37.83 -3.74 24.19
CA THR A 40 39.29 -3.70 24.40
C THR A 40 40.10 -4.04 23.15
N ALA A 41 39.46 -4.54 22.09
CA ALA A 41 40.13 -4.84 20.83
C ALA A 41 40.32 -3.56 20.02
N ASN A 42 41.54 -3.30 19.53
CA ASN A 42 41.82 -2.23 18.60
C ASN A 42 42.68 -2.75 17.44
N GLY A 43 42.47 -2.19 16.26
CA GLY A 43 43.25 -2.49 15.06
C GLY A 43 43.48 -1.22 14.26
N LYS A 44 44.65 -1.12 13.61
CA LYS A 44 45.00 -0.01 12.72
C LYS A 44 45.36 -0.55 11.35
N GLY A 45 44.86 0.13 10.32
CA GLY A 45 45.16 -0.17 8.93
C GLY A 45 45.40 1.11 8.15
N VAL A 46 46.02 0.97 6.98
CA VAL A 46 46.18 2.07 6.03
C VAL A 46 45.59 1.64 4.70
N ILE A 47 44.63 2.41 4.20
CA ILE A 47 43.98 2.18 2.92
C ILE A 47 44.54 3.17 1.91
N PRO A 48 45.13 2.72 0.79
CA PRO A 48 45.50 3.62 -0.30
C PRO A 48 44.24 4.17 -0.95
N VAL A 49 44.14 5.49 -1.06
CA VAL A 49 43.01 6.17 -1.72
C VAL A 49 43.50 6.71 -3.06
N ARG A 50 42.68 6.57 -4.10
CA ARG A 50 42.95 7.10 -5.43
C ARG A 50 41.88 8.14 -5.77
N PRO A 51 42.24 9.14 -6.61
CA PRO A 51 41.23 10.00 -7.18
C PRO A 51 40.17 9.20 -7.90
N SER A 52 38.92 9.61 -7.73
CA SER A 52 37.78 8.98 -8.38
C SER A 52 36.72 10.03 -8.66
N GLU A 53 36.05 9.90 -9.79
CA GLU A 53 34.87 10.70 -10.11
C GLU A 53 33.59 10.08 -9.51
N LEU A 54 33.71 8.95 -8.81
CA LEU A 54 32.59 8.30 -8.16
C LEU A 54 32.04 9.22 -7.08
N ARG A 55 30.73 9.46 -7.17
CA ARG A 55 29.95 10.15 -6.16
C ARG A 55 29.08 9.12 -5.47
N TYR A 56 28.72 9.40 -4.24
CA TYR A 56 27.63 8.65 -3.61
C TYR A 56 26.61 9.56 -2.97
N LEU A 57 25.40 9.05 -2.96
CA LEU A 57 24.26 9.62 -2.29
C LEU A 57 23.91 8.69 -1.13
N GLY A 58 23.85 9.24 0.07
CA GLY A 58 23.46 8.49 1.26
C GLY A 58 22.44 9.27 2.07
N GLY A 59 21.83 8.62 3.04
CA GLY A 59 20.91 9.27 3.95
C GLY A 59 20.14 8.28 4.80
N ARG A 60 19.11 8.80 5.47
CA ARG A 60 18.17 8.02 6.25
C ARG A 60 16.76 8.21 5.72
N VAL A 61 16.04 7.11 5.60
CA VAL A 61 14.60 7.13 5.46
C VAL A 61 13.98 7.10 6.84
N VAL A 62 13.19 8.12 7.13
CA VAL A 62 12.44 8.27 8.37
C VAL A 62 10.95 8.41 8.06
N SER A 63 10.09 8.07 9.01
CA SER A 63 8.69 8.46 8.97
C SER A 63 8.58 9.96 9.25
N ASP A 64 7.42 10.53 9.00
CA ASP A 64 7.02 11.87 9.44
C ASP A 64 7.19 12.16 10.95
N THR A 65 7.25 11.13 11.81
CA THR A 65 7.59 11.26 13.24
C THR A 65 9.10 11.25 13.54
N GLY A 66 9.95 11.09 12.53
CA GLY A 66 11.41 10.98 12.65
C GLY A 66 11.92 9.57 12.97
N ALA A 67 11.05 8.58 13.17
CA ALA A 67 11.45 7.19 13.38
C ALA A 67 12.07 6.58 12.10
N ALA A 68 13.12 5.77 12.24
CA ALA A 68 13.73 5.08 11.10
C ALA A 68 12.75 4.09 10.45
N VAL A 69 12.80 3.99 9.12
CA VAL A 69 11.92 3.10 8.35
C VAL A 69 12.76 2.02 7.68
N GLU A 70 12.65 0.79 8.18
CA GLU A 70 13.25 -0.43 7.59
C GLU A 70 12.56 -0.86 6.30
N GLY A 71 13.22 -1.61 5.43
CA GLY A 71 12.60 -2.30 4.29
C GLY A 71 12.10 -1.37 3.20
N VAL A 72 12.59 -0.13 3.14
CA VAL A 72 12.28 0.82 2.09
C VAL A 72 13.14 0.52 0.89
N LEU A 73 12.50 0.26 -0.24
CA LEU A 73 13.17 0.13 -1.52
C LEU A 73 13.59 1.51 -2.02
N ILE A 74 14.89 1.70 -2.24
CA ILE A 74 15.45 2.92 -2.79
C ILE A 74 15.91 2.67 -4.23
N THR A 75 15.37 3.47 -5.15
CA THR A 75 15.74 3.47 -6.56
C THR A 75 16.15 4.86 -7.00
N LEU A 76 17.12 4.95 -7.91
CA LEU A 76 17.44 6.20 -8.61
C LEU A 76 16.90 6.10 -10.02
N GLU A 77 16.07 7.07 -10.39
CA GLU A 77 15.62 7.25 -11.76
C GLU A 77 16.60 8.21 -12.45
N LYS A 78 17.28 7.71 -13.48
CA LYS A 78 18.19 8.51 -14.30
C LYS A 78 17.42 9.35 -15.31
N SER A 79 17.79 10.62 -15.39
CA SER A 79 17.25 11.59 -16.34
C SER A 79 17.70 11.24 -17.78
N ALA A 80 16.93 10.42 -18.50
CA ALA A 80 16.99 10.20 -19.96
C ALA A 80 18.23 9.44 -20.53
N PRO A 81 18.14 8.86 -21.75
CA PRO A 81 16.98 8.80 -22.68
C PRO A 81 16.04 7.61 -22.47
N VAL A 82 16.43 6.62 -21.66
CA VAL A 82 15.52 5.58 -21.16
C VAL A 82 15.67 5.60 -19.64
N PRO A 83 14.59 5.79 -18.86
CA PRO A 83 14.67 5.68 -17.41
C PRO A 83 15.08 4.25 -17.06
N ALA A 84 16.37 4.04 -16.85
CA ALA A 84 16.88 2.84 -16.22
C ALA A 84 16.64 3.01 -14.72
N ILE A 85 15.84 2.11 -14.16
CA ILE A 85 15.66 2.01 -12.72
C ILE A 85 16.81 1.15 -12.21
N ASP A 86 17.78 1.79 -11.57
CA ASP A 86 18.79 1.07 -10.82
C ASP A 86 18.25 0.89 -9.39
N THR A 87 17.99 -0.37 -9.02
CA THR A 87 17.73 -0.71 -7.62
C THR A 87 19.03 -0.57 -6.85
N LEU A 88 19.02 0.24 -5.80
CA LEU A 88 20.24 0.60 -5.08
C LEU A 88 20.33 -0.11 -3.77
N ASP A 89 19.24 -0.08 -3.00
CA ASP A 89 19.28 -0.51 -1.61
C ASP A 89 17.89 -0.85 -1.06
N ILE A 90 17.89 -1.61 0.03
CA ILE A 90 16.73 -1.82 0.90
C ILE A 90 17.16 -1.41 2.30
N THR A 91 16.48 -0.41 2.87
CA THR A 91 16.93 0.15 4.15
C THR A 91 16.96 -0.91 5.27
N PRO A 92 18.02 -0.99 6.09
CA PRO A 92 18.05 -1.84 7.27
C PRO A 92 17.24 -1.20 8.42
N PRO A 93 17.18 -1.83 9.61
CA PRO A 93 16.43 -1.31 10.77
C PRO A 93 16.72 0.14 11.19
N ASP A 94 17.90 0.69 10.87
CA ASP A 94 18.26 2.08 11.19
C ASP A 94 17.83 3.11 10.12
N GLY A 95 17.20 2.63 9.05
CA GLY A 95 16.62 3.41 7.96
C GLY A 95 17.64 3.92 6.94
N ARG A 96 18.93 3.56 7.05
CA ARG A 96 19.96 4.10 6.17
C ARG A 96 19.87 3.54 4.75
N TYR A 97 20.29 4.32 3.77
CA TYR A 97 20.49 3.85 2.41
C TYR A 97 21.74 4.46 1.80
N ILE A 98 22.35 3.74 0.87
CA ILE A 98 23.47 4.25 0.07
C ILE A 98 23.27 3.90 -1.40
N ALA A 99 23.47 4.91 -2.24
CA ALA A 99 23.47 4.82 -3.68
C ALA A 99 24.87 5.15 -4.23
N LEU A 100 25.57 4.11 -4.69
CA LEU A 100 26.91 4.21 -5.28
C LEU A 100 26.84 4.22 -6.80
N GLY A 101 27.63 5.07 -7.46
CA GLY A 101 27.87 4.96 -8.90
C GLY A 101 28.28 6.25 -9.57
N VAL A 102 28.23 6.25 -10.90
CA VAL A 102 28.29 7.48 -11.71
C VAL A 102 26.92 8.13 -11.61
N LEU A 103 26.75 8.96 -10.58
CA LEU A 103 25.51 9.72 -10.38
C LEU A 103 25.48 10.89 -11.36
N PRO A 104 24.41 11.05 -12.15
CA PRO A 104 24.24 12.25 -12.97
C PRO A 104 24.08 13.48 -12.07
N ASP A 105 24.32 14.66 -12.62
CA ASP A 105 24.21 15.93 -11.87
C ASP A 105 22.81 16.15 -11.29
N PHE A 106 21.79 15.52 -11.87
CA PHE A 106 20.44 15.45 -11.31
C PHE A 106 19.91 14.03 -11.39
N SER A 107 19.40 13.54 -10.27
CA SER A 107 18.70 12.26 -10.19
C SER A 107 17.38 12.43 -9.46
N VAL A 108 16.42 11.53 -9.68
CA VAL A 108 15.24 11.41 -8.82
C VAL A 108 15.44 10.21 -7.91
N VAL A 109 15.50 10.44 -6.60
CA VAL A 109 15.43 9.36 -5.63
C VAL A 109 13.98 9.01 -5.44
N ARG A 110 13.66 7.72 -5.58
CA ARG A 110 12.35 7.17 -5.30
C ARG A 110 12.46 6.22 -4.13
N ALA A 111 11.64 6.46 -3.11
CA ALA A 111 11.53 5.66 -1.90
C ALA A 111 10.14 5.02 -1.81
N GLU A 112 10.08 3.70 -1.72
CA GLU A 112 8.84 2.93 -1.70
C GLU A 112 8.85 1.90 -0.56
N ARG A 113 7.73 1.85 0.17
CA ARG A 113 7.44 0.78 1.13
C ARG A 113 5.92 0.67 1.30
N ALA A 114 5.41 -0.56 1.28
CA ALA A 114 4.02 -0.82 1.65
C ALA A 114 3.67 -0.19 3.01
N GLY A 115 2.55 0.51 3.07
CA GLY A 115 2.13 1.31 4.22
C GLY A 115 2.52 2.78 4.17
N TYR A 116 3.30 3.21 3.19
CA TYR A 116 3.69 4.62 3.01
C TYR A 116 3.34 5.10 1.61
N PHE A 117 3.12 6.41 1.46
CA PHE A 117 3.10 7.03 0.14
C PHE A 117 4.50 6.96 -0.49
N VAL A 118 4.57 6.61 -1.78
CA VAL A 118 5.82 6.68 -2.53
C VAL A 118 6.31 8.12 -2.56
N LYS A 119 7.59 8.33 -2.24
CA LYS A 119 8.22 9.64 -2.26
C LYS A 119 9.22 9.73 -3.41
N LYS A 120 9.12 10.80 -4.18
CA LYS A 120 10.09 11.18 -5.21
C LYS A 120 10.71 12.52 -4.87
N GLU A 121 12.03 12.59 -4.81
CA GLU A 121 12.78 13.83 -4.56
C GLU A 121 13.88 14.00 -5.59
N VAL A 122 13.97 15.20 -6.16
CA VAL A 122 15.08 15.57 -7.06
C VAL A 122 16.29 15.87 -6.19
N VAL A 123 17.38 15.16 -6.45
CA VAL A 123 18.66 15.36 -5.78
C VAL A 123 19.71 15.82 -6.77
N GLN A 124 20.60 16.70 -6.31
CA GLN A 124 21.71 17.21 -7.10
C GLN A 124 23.03 16.81 -6.43
N PRO A 125 23.60 15.62 -6.77
CA PRO A 125 24.82 15.14 -6.15
C PRO A 125 26.05 15.84 -6.74
N VAL A 126 26.25 17.11 -6.36
CA VAL A 126 27.38 17.94 -6.82
C VAL A 126 28.68 17.66 -6.07
N GLU A 127 28.57 17.18 -4.83
CA GLU A 127 29.71 16.83 -3.99
C GLU A 127 30.07 15.35 -4.16
N PRO A 128 31.31 14.94 -3.85
CA PRO A 128 31.68 13.52 -3.75
C PRO A 128 30.76 12.72 -2.82
N VAL A 129 30.20 13.40 -1.81
CA VAL A 129 29.21 12.87 -0.86
C VAL A 129 28.03 13.80 -0.79
N THR A 130 26.85 13.30 -1.13
CA THR A 130 25.59 14.01 -0.91
C THR A 130 24.78 13.26 0.13
N LEU A 131 24.43 13.94 1.22
CA LEU A 131 23.57 13.41 2.25
C LEU A 131 22.16 13.96 2.06
N HIS A 132 21.18 13.07 1.99
CA HIS A 132 19.80 13.41 1.71
C HIS A 132 18.88 12.48 2.52
N ASP A 133 18.29 13.01 3.59
CA ASP A 133 17.30 12.26 4.37
C ASP A 133 15.92 12.37 3.70
N ILE A 134 15.18 11.25 3.69
CA ILE A 134 13.85 11.14 3.08
C ILE A 134 12.83 10.93 4.18
N SER A 135 11.78 11.76 4.21
CA SER A 135 10.65 11.58 5.13
C SER A 135 9.46 10.96 4.41
N LEU A 136 9.06 9.75 4.81
CA LEU A 136 7.87 9.07 4.31
C LEU A 136 6.65 9.39 5.17
N VAL A 137 5.49 9.51 4.52
CA VAL A 137 4.20 9.70 5.19
C VAL A 137 3.47 8.36 5.20
N PRO A 138 3.11 7.82 6.38
CA PRO A 138 2.36 6.58 6.45
C PRO A 138 0.93 6.79 5.93
N LEU A 139 0.41 5.79 5.21
CA LEU A 139 -0.98 5.74 4.79
C LEU A 139 -1.88 5.57 6.02
N ALA A 140 -2.90 6.43 6.12
CA ALA A 140 -3.85 6.42 7.23
C ALA A 140 -3.16 6.32 8.60
N ASP A 141 -2.13 7.14 8.82
CA ASP A 141 -1.32 7.17 10.06
C ASP A 141 -0.75 5.81 10.48
N GLY A 142 -0.56 4.88 9.53
CA GLY A 142 -0.01 3.56 9.78
C GLY A 142 -0.94 2.62 10.55
N LYS A 143 -2.24 2.94 10.63
CA LYS A 143 -3.23 2.21 11.44
C LYS A 143 -3.37 0.73 11.07
N LEU A 144 -3.03 0.39 9.83
CA LEU A 144 -3.11 -0.99 9.31
C LEU A 144 -1.79 -1.76 9.33
N PHE A 145 -0.69 -1.18 9.83
CA PHE A 145 0.62 -1.82 9.81
C PHE A 145 0.62 -3.17 10.54
N GLY A 146 0.96 -4.22 9.81
CA GLY A 146 1.07 -5.59 10.33
C GLY A 146 -0.26 -6.25 10.71
N LYS A 147 -1.40 -5.56 10.57
CA LYS A 147 -2.73 -6.11 10.86
C LYS A 147 -3.07 -7.22 9.87
N THR A 148 -3.69 -8.30 10.34
CA THR A 148 -3.98 -9.46 9.50
C THR A 148 -5.44 -9.49 9.06
N TYR A 149 -5.66 -9.67 7.77
CA TYR A 149 -6.99 -9.81 7.17
C TYR A 149 -7.04 -11.04 6.27
N VAL A 150 -8.06 -11.88 6.46
CA VAL A 150 -8.33 -13.03 5.60
C VAL A 150 -9.53 -12.69 4.74
N LEU A 151 -9.35 -12.73 3.42
CA LEU A 151 -10.32 -12.28 2.44
C LEU A 151 -10.88 -13.48 1.69
N ASP A 152 -12.19 -13.67 1.81
CA ASP A 152 -12.88 -14.86 1.35
C ASP A 152 -13.93 -14.53 0.29
N ALA A 153 -13.57 -14.71 -0.98
CA ALA A 153 -14.53 -14.63 -2.07
C ALA A 153 -15.41 -15.89 -2.09
N ARG A 154 -16.71 -15.74 -1.76
CA ARG A 154 -17.68 -16.86 -1.77
C ARG A 154 -17.79 -17.46 -3.18
N TYR A 155 -18.17 -18.73 -3.23
CA TYR A 155 -18.33 -19.53 -4.45
C TYR A 155 -16.98 -19.81 -5.15
N GLY A 156 -17.03 -20.13 -6.44
CA GLY A 156 -15.89 -20.50 -7.30
C GLY A 156 -16.08 -21.87 -7.95
N GLY A 157 -15.45 -22.07 -9.11
CA GLY A 157 -15.51 -23.30 -9.89
C GLY A 157 -16.94 -23.66 -10.29
N ALA A 158 -17.42 -24.85 -9.90
CA ALA A 158 -18.78 -25.30 -10.22
C ALA A 158 -19.87 -24.55 -9.44
N GLN A 159 -19.51 -23.85 -8.36
CA GLN A 159 -20.42 -22.95 -7.65
C GLN A 159 -20.27 -21.56 -8.24
N THR A 160 -21.16 -21.13 -9.12
CA THR A 160 -21.09 -19.81 -9.76
C THR A 160 -21.77 -18.70 -8.95
N GLY A 161 -22.65 -19.09 -8.02
CA GLY A 161 -23.66 -18.19 -7.46
C GLY A 161 -24.65 -17.75 -8.56
N ASP A 162 -25.27 -16.58 -8.38
CA ASP A 162 -26.17 -16.04 -9.40
C ASP A 162 -25.42 -15.68 -10.68
N VAL A 163 -26.12 -15.75 -11.81
CA VAL A 163 -25.59 -15.50 -13.15
C VAL A 163 -26.49 -14.54 -13.91
N ALA A 164 -25.90 -13.53 -14.54
CA ALA A 164 -26.58 -12.58 -15.42
C ALA A 164 -25.74 -12.37 -16.70
N GLY A 165 -26.18 -12.93 -17.83
CA GLY A 165 -25.39 -12.93 -19.05
C GLY A 165 -24.07 -13.70 -18.87
N MET A 166 -22.94 -13.00 -19.02
CA MET A 166 -21.60 -13.57 -18.78
C MET A 166 -21.07 -13.33 -17.36
N GLU A 167 -21.76 -12.51 -16.56
CA GLU A 167 -21.34 -12.18 -15.20
C GLU A 167 -21.80 -13.23 -14.21
N ARG A 168 -20.90 -13.66 -13.33
CA ARG A 168 -21.17 -14.60 -12.24
C ARG A 168 -20.86 -13.94 -10.91
N SER A 169 -21.63 -14.28 -9.88
CA SER A 169 -21.39 -13.79 -8.52
C SER A 169 -20.03 -14.22 -7.98
N SER A 170 -19.55 -15.42 -8.36
CA SER A 170 -18.20 -15.89 -8.05
C SER A 170 -17.10 -14.96 -8.57
N ASP A 171 -17.30 -14.36 -9.75
CA ASP A 171 -16.32 -13.49 -10.40
C ASP A 171 -16.29 -12.11 -9.73
N ILE A 172 -17.47 -11.55 -9.41
CA ILE A 172 -17.59 -10.30 -8.65
C ILE A 172 -16.98 -10.45 -7.25
N ASN A 173 -17.28 -11.54 -6.54
CA ASN A 173 -16.70 -11.80 -5.22
C ASN A 173 -15.16 -11.82 -5.28
N LEU A 174 -14.59 -12.49 -6.30
CA LEU A 174 -13.14 -12.56 -6.48
C LEU A 174 -12.55 -11.18 -6.81
N ALA A 175 -13.21 -10.42 -7.69
CA ALA A 175 -12.78 -9.09 -8.07
C ALA A 175 -12.74 -8.14 -6.87
N VAL A 176 -13.79 -8.12 -6.04
CA VAL A 176 -13.83 -7.33 -4.80
C VAL A 176 -12.76 -7.79 -3.82
N ALA A 177 -12.59 -9.10 -3.61
CA ALA A 177 -11.59 -9.60 -2.67
C ALA A 177 -10.15 -9.26 -3.11
N ARG A 178 -9.82 -9.40 -4.40
CA ARG A 178 -8.52 -9.00 -4.95
C ARG A 178 -8.29 -7.51 -4.82
N ARG A 179 -9.31 -6.71 -5.12
CA ARG A 179 -9.22 -5.26 -5.00
C ARG A 179 -9.00 -4.81 -3.55
N LEU A 180 -9.73 -5.42 -2.62
CA LEU A 180 -9.53 -5.21 -1.19
C LEU A 180 -8.14 -5.65 -0.72
N HIS A 181 -7.63 -6.77 -1.23
CA HIS A 181 -6.27 -7.24 -0.96
C HIS A 181 -5.23 -6.20 -1.36
N GLU A 182 -5.29 -5.68 -2.59
CA GLU A 182 -4.38 -4.65 -3.08
C GLU A 182 -4.38 -3.41 -2.18
N LEU A 183 -5.56 -2.91 -1.83
CA LEU A 183 -5.71 -1.72 -0.97
C LEU A 183 -5.13 -1.95 0.44
N LEU A 184 -5.44 -3.10 1.05
CA LEU A 184 -4.94 -3.42 2.39
C LEU A 184 -3.42 -3.62 2.40
N VAL A 185 -2.86 -4.32 1.41
CA VAL A 185 -1.40 -4.49 1.29
C VAL A 185 -0.71 -3.15 1.01
N ALA A 186 -1.27 -2.32 0.14
CA ALA A 186 -0.74 -0.97 -0.10
C ALA A 186 -0.68 -0.15 1.21
N MET A 187 -1.66 -0.32 2.11
CA MET A 187 -1.70 0.28 3.44
C MET A 187 -0.86 -0.43 4.52
N GLY A 188 -0.02 -1.41 4.14
CA GLY A 188 0.92 -2.08 5.05
C GLY A 188 0.30 -3.21 5.90
N ALA A 189 -0.91 -3.66 5.56
CA ALA A 189 -1.54 -4.80 6.21
C ALA A 189 -1.07 -6.14 5.64
N ASN A 190 -1.17 -7.18 6.45
CA ASN A 190 -1.01 -8.58 6.06
C ASN A 190 -2.35 -9.15 5.56
N ALA A 191 -2.73 -8.85 4.33
CA ALA A 191 -3.94 -9.43 3.71
C ALA A 191 -3.65 -10.77 3.02
N ARG A 192 -4.58 -11.72 3.11
CA ARG A 192 -4.47 -13.04 2.45
C ARG A 192 -5.79 -13.43 1.82
N LEU A 193 -5.75 -13.90 0.58
CA LEU A 193 -6.91 -14.41 -0.13
C LEU A 193 -7.11 -15.92 0.16
N MET A 194 -8.34 -16.34 0.43
CA MET A 194 -8.68 -17.77 0.59
C MET A 194 -8.57 -18.55 -0.72
N ARG A 195 -8.85 -17.88 -1.84
CA ARG A 195 -8.70 -18.38 -3.20
C ARG A 195 -8.08 -17.32 -4.10
N GLN A 196 -7.22 -17.75 -5.01
CA GLN A 196 -6.51 -16.86 -5.94
C GLN A 196 -7.16 -16.82 -7.32
N GLY A 197 -7.92 -17.84 -7.71
CA GLY A 197 -8.61 -17.94 -9.00
C GLY A 197 -10.05 -18.45 -8.88
N ASP A 198 -10.55 -19.04 -9.96
CA ASP A 198 -11.88 -19.64 -10.04
C ASP A 198 -11.89 -21.08 -9.49
N GLU A 199 -11.43 -21.27 -8.26
CA GLU A 199 -11.49 -22.56 -7.56
C GLU A 199 -12.64 -22.62 -6.55
N GLN A 200 -13.31 -23.78 -6.52
CA GLN A 200 -14.27 -24.10 -5.49
C GLN A 200 -13.54 -24.55 -4.22
N ILE A 201 -13.78 -23.86 -3.10
CA ILE A 201 -13.32 -24.28 -1.77
C ILE A 201 -14.55 -24.58 -0.90
N PRO A 202 -14.73 -25.83 -0.42
CA PRO A 202 -15.80 -26.19 0.51
C PRO A 202 -15.75 -25.36 1.81
N GLU A 203 -16.91 -25.09 2.40
CA GLU A 203 -17.02 -24.28 3.64
C GLU A 203 -16.17 -24.84 4.79
N SER A 204 -16.18 -26.16 4.98
CA SER A 204 -15.36 -26.84 6.00
C SER A 204 -13.86 -26.67 5.75
N GLU A 205 -13.44 -26.66 4.49
CA GLU A 205 -12.05 -26.44 4.10
C GLU A 205 -11.65 -24.97 4.31
N ARG A 206 -12.55 -24.02 4.05
CA ARG A 206 -12.31 -22.60 4.36
C ARG A 206 -12.10 -22.39 5.86
N ALA A 207 -12.98 -22.96 6.68
CA ALA A 207 -12.82 -22.93 8.14
C ALA A 207 -11.51 -23.58 8.59
N ARG A 208 -11.16 -24.77 8.06
CA ARG A 208 -9.90 -25.47 8.38
C ARG A 208 -8.67 -24.62 8.03
N ARG A 209 -8.64 -24.01 6.83
CA ARG A 209 -7.54 -23.13 6.40
C ARG A 209 -7.42 -21.89 7.28
N SER A 210 -8.53 -21.38 7.82
CA SER A 210 -8.52 -20.19 8.68
C SER A 210 -7.62 -20.32 9.91
N VAL A 211 -7.46 -21.55 10.43
CA VAL A 211 -6.64 -21.86 11.61
C VAL A 211 -5.15 -21.62 11.37
N ALA A 212 -4.68 -21.73 10.13
CA ALA A 212 -3.28 -21.55 9.77
C ALA A 212 -2.88 -20.07 9.63
N PHE A 213 -3.82 -19.14 9.68
CA PHE A 213 -3.52 -17.72 9.60
C PHE A 213 -3.27 -17.11 10.99
N PRO A 214 -2.42 -16.07 11.08
CA PRO A 214 -2.33 -15.26 12.29
C PRO A 214 -3.71 -14.73 12.70
N ARG A 215 -3.88 -14.45 13.99
CA ARG A 215 -5.12 -13.83 14.50
C ARG A 215 -5.38 -12.52 13.76
N GLY A 216 -6.62 -12.34 13.31
CA GLY A 216 -7.01 -11.21 12.49
C GLY A 216 -8.53 -11.15 12.29
N LEU A 217 -8.94 -10.49 11.21
CA LEU A 217 -10.34 -10.40 10.80
C LEU A 217 -10.56 -11.20 9.52
N TYR A 218 -11.55 -12.08 9.54
CA TYR A 218 -12.01 -12.83 8.38
C TYR A 218 -13.20 -12.10 7.73
N ILE A 219 -13.03 -11.68 6.48
CA ILE A 219 -14.02 -10.93 5.72
C ILE A 219 -14.43 -11.77 4.52
N ARG A 220 -15.67 -12.24 4.51
CA ARG A 220 -16.29 -12.88 3.37
C ARG A 220 -17.03 -11.87 2.50
N ILE A 221 -16.86 -11.99 1.19
CA ILE A 221 -17.59 -11.23 0.19
C ILE A 221 -18.61 -12.14 -0.49
N ASP A 222 -19.88 -11.72 -0.48
CA ASP A 222 -20.98 -12.49 -1.02
C ASP A 222 -21.97 -11.65 -1.84
N ALA A 223 -21.83 -11.67 -3.16
CA ALA A 223 -22.75 -11.08 -4.13
C ALA A 223 -24.01 -11.93 -4.31
N SER A 224 -24.83 -12.04 -3.26
CA SER A 224 -26.06 -12.84 -3.25
C SER A 224 -27.31 -12.06 -2.88
N SER A 225 -27.20 -10.75 -2.61
CA SER A 225 -28.37 -9.92 -2.30
C SER A 225 -29.26 -9.80 -3.54
N ALA A 226 -30.50 -10.30 -3.45
CA ALA A 226 -31.52 -10.17 -4.49
C ALA A 226 -32.00 -8.71 -4.69
N THR A 227 -31.49 -7.77 -3.90
CA THR A 227 -31.81 -6.33 -3.97
C THR A 227 -30.54 -5.51 -4.09
N GLN A 228 -30.65 -4.24 -4.48
CA GLN A 228 -29.53 -3.29 -4.42
C GLN A 228 -29.33 -2.75 -2.99
N ARG A 229 -29.38 -3.63 -1.99
CA ARG A 229 -29.15 -3.31 -0.59
C ARG A 229 -28.06 -4.18 -0.02
N LEU A 230 -27.31 -3.59 0.90
CA LEU A 230 -26.21 -4.22 1.61
C LEU A 230 -26.70 -4.87 2.90
N ALA A 231 -26.13 -6.02 3.25
CA ALA A 231 -26.32 -6.65 4.54
C ALA A 231 -24.98 -7.18 5.09
N CYS A 232 -24.96 -7.55 6.36
CA CYS A 232 -23.83 -8.25 6.95
C CYS A 232 -24.33 -9.43 7.79
N GLU A 233 -23.77 -10.60 7.57
CA GLU A 233 -24.01 -11.79 8.38
C GLU A 233 -22.78 -12.13 9.21
N MET A 234 -22.99 -12.66 10.42
CA MET A 234 -21.90 -12.95 11.34
C MET A 234 -22.34 -13.88 12.48
N TYR A 235 -21.39 -14.46 13.21
CA TYR A 235 -21.72 -15.11 14.48
C TYR A 235 -22.29 -14.09 15.48
N PRO A 236 -23.39 -14.39 16.21
CA PRO A 236 -24.09 -13.42 17.06
C PRO A 236 -23.34 -13.11 18.37
N ASN A 237 -22.27 -12.33 18.28
CA ASN A 237 -21.57 -11.75 19.42
C ASN A 237 -21.42 -10.22 19.26
N ALA A 238 -21.14 -9.53 20.37
CA ALA A 238 -21.07 -8.07 20.38
C ALA A 238 -19.94 -7.51 19.49
N ALA A 239 -18.76 -8.15 19.50
CA ALA A 239 -17.61 -7.72 18.73
C ALA A 239 -17.87 -7.79 17.22
N ASN A 240 -18.38 -8.91 16.72
CA ASN A 240 -18.74 -9.09 15.32
C ASN A 240 -19.87 -8.14 14.91
N ARG A 241 -20.83 -7.84 15.80
CA ARG A 241 -21.88 -6.86 15.51
C ARG A 241 -21.30 -5.48 15.22
N ILE A 242 -20.35 -5.02 16.06
CA ILE A 242 -19.66 -3.74 15.85
C ILE A 242 -18.92 -3.77 14.51
N ILE A 243 -18.10 -4.80 14.28
CA ILE A 243 -17.34 -4.97 13.04
C ILE A 243 -18.28 -4.92 11.83
N GLY A 244 -19.31 -5.77 11.82
CA GLY A 244 -20.28 -5.88 10.73
C GLY A 244 -21.01 -4.56 10.46
N SER A 245 -21.45 -3.84 11.50
CA SER A 245 -22.11 -2.54 11.33
C SER A 245 -21.17 -1.47 10.78
N THR A 246 -19.92 -1.43 11.24
CA THR A 246 -18.95 -0.43 10.80
C THR A 246 -18.50 -0.67 9.36
N LEU A 247 -18.25 -1.93 8.98
CA LEU A 247 -17.96 -2.28 7.58
C LEU A 247 -19.15 -1.94 6.68
N LEU A 248 -20.37 -2.26 7.10
CA LEU A 248 -21.58 -1.98 6.34
C LEU A 248 -21.78 -0.47 6.11
N ALA A 249 -21.55 0.36 7.14
CA ALA A 249 -21.59 1.81 7.02
C ALA A 249 -20.52 2.35 6.07
N GLY A 250 -19.29 1.80 6.14
CA GLY A 250 -18.21 2.11 5.21
C GLY A 250 -18.60 1.84 3.75
N VAL A 251 -19.13 0.65 3.45
CA VAL A 251 -19.60 0.27 2.12
C VAL A 251 -20.76 1.14 1.64
N ALA A 252 -21.76 1.37 2.48
CA ALA A 252 -22.89 2.24 2.15
C ALA A 252 -22.40 3.65 1.77
N SER A 253 -21.49 4.23 2.57
CA SER A 253 -20.95 5.57 2.31
C SER A 253 -20.15 5.68 1.01
N SER A 254 -19.54 4.59 0.54
CA SER A 254 -18.72 4.59 -0.68
C SER A 254 -19.51 4.22 -1.94
N THR A 255 -20.61 3.48 -1.79
CA THR A 255 -21.41 2.97 -2.93
C THR A 255 -22.69 3.74 -3.15
N GLY A 256 -23.19 4.44 -2.11
CA GLY A 256 -24.50 5.08 -2.10
C GLY A 256 -25.67 4.09 -1.93
N LEU A 257 -25.40 2.83 -1.62
CA LEU A 257 -26.42 1.80 -1.45
C LEU A 257 -27.03 1.82 -0.04
N ASP A 258 -28.32 1.52 0.03
CA ASP A 258 -29.02 1.34 1.30
C ASP A 258 -28.58 0.07 2.04
N THR A 259 -28.81 0.05 3.35
CA THR A 259 -28.47 -1.08 4.22
C THR A 259 -29.73 -1.75 4.79
N ILE A 260 -29.67 -3.05 5.11
CA ILE A 260 -30.73 -3.77 5.82
C ILE A 260 -30.43 -3.76 7.34
N ALA A 261 -29.40 -4.49 7.75
CA ALA A 261 -28.76 -4.44 9.06
C ALA A 261 -27.63 -5.50 9.10
N ALA A 262 -26.78 -5.44 10.12
CA ALA A 262 -25.94 -6.56 10.47
C ALA A 262 -26.74 -7.57 11.32
N ALA A 263 -26.88 -8.80 10.84
CA ALA A 263 -27.68 -9.86 11.45
C ALA A 263 -26.81 -11.04 11.91
N GLY A 264 -27.23 -11.69 13.01
CA GLY A 264 -26.59 -12.91 13.49
C GLY A 264 -27.04 -14.11 12.65
N SER A 265 -26.10 -14.97 12.26
CA SER A 265 -26.37 -16.27 11.65
C SER A 265 -25.93 -17.40 12.58
N ALA A 266 -26.71 -18.48 12.58
CA ALA A 266 -26.38 -19.71 13.29
C ALA A 266 -25.58 -20.71 12.44
N ASP A 267 -25.28 -20.37 11.18
CA ASP A 267 -24.58 -21.26 10.24
C ASP A 267 -23.28 -21.79 10.82
N GLN A 268 -23.04 -23.08 10.56
CA GLN A 268 -21.88 -23.80 11.10
C GLN A 268 -20.55 -23.14 10.68
N PHE A 269 -20.49 -22.57 9.47
CA PHE A 269 -19.33 -21.84 8.99
C PHE A 269 -18.84 -20.78 9.98
N TYR A 270 -19.73 -19.93 10.50
CA TYR A 270 -19.34 -18.85 11.42
C TYR A 270 -18.88 -19.37 12.79
N ARG A 271 -19.19 -20.62 13.13
CA ARG A 271 -18.74 -21.29 14.37
C ARG A 271 -17.38 -21.95 14.20
N ASP A 272 -17.06 -22.40 12.99
CA ASP A 272 -15.86 -23.17 12.69
C ASP A 272 -14.65 -22.30 12.34
N VAL A 273 -14.86 -21.05 11.93
CA VAL A 273 -13.76 -20.11 11.67
C VAL A 273 -13.13 -19.66 12.99
N ALA A 274 -11.81 -19.78 13.09
CA ALA A 274 -11.07 -19.58 14.34
C ALA A 274 -10.85 -18.11 14.76
N MET A 275 -11.48 -17.15 14.07
CA MET A 275 -11.29 -15.71 14.30
C MET A 275 -12.59 -14.92 14.11
N SER A 276 -12.57 -13.63 14.44
CA SER A 276 -13.70 -12.72 14.16
C SER A 276 -14.04 -12.79 12.68
N THR A 277 -15.32 -13.03 12.38
CA THR A 277 -15.77 -13.38 11.03
C THR A 277 -17.06 -12.65 10.70
N VAL A 278 -17.06 -12.01 9.54
CA VAL A 278 -18.21 -11.31 8.97
C VAL A 278 -18.33 -11.65 7.48
N SER A 279 -19.56 -11.70 6.98
CA SER A 279 -19.88 -11.87 5.56
C SER A 279 -20.65 -10.65 5.09
N LEU A 280 -20.05 -9.86 4.20
CA LEU A 280 -20.70 -8.73 3.56
C LEU A 280 -21.51 -9.24 2.37
N VAL A 281 -22.83 -9.11 2.50
CA VAL A 281 -23.78 -9.47 1.46
C VAL A 281 -24.00 -8.23 0.58
N ILE A 282 -23.46 -8.28 -0.62
CA ILE A 282 -23.51 -7.19 -1.62
C ILE A 282 -24.54 -7.54 -2.71
N PRO A 283 -24.97 -6.57 -3.55
CA PRO A 283 -25.90 -6.83 -4.64
C PRO A 283 -25.43 -8.01 -5.50
N SER A 284 -26.36 -8.87 -5.88
CA SER A 284 -26.16 -9.93 -6.88
C SER A 284 -26.00 -9.33 -8.27
N VAL A 285 -25.33 -10.07 -9.17
CA VAL A 285 -25.22 -9.71 -10.61
C VAL A 285 -26.60 -9.56 -11.27
N THR A 286 -27.62 -10.25 -10.76
CA THR A 286 -29.00 -10.19 -11.29
C THR A 286 -29.70 -8.85 -11.01
N THR A 287 -29.18 -8.04 -10.09
CA THR A 287 -29.75 -6.72 -9.75
C THR A 287 -29.40 -5.63 -10.75
N GLY A 288 -28.53 -5.91 -11.73
CA GLY A 288 -28.03 -4.94 -12.70
C GLY A 288 -27.00 -3.95 -12.13
N HIS A 289 -26.62 -4.04 -10.85
CA HIS A 289 -25.69 -3.10 -10.20
C HIS A 289 -24.32 -3.00 -10.91
N TYR A 290 -23.82 -4.11 -11.44
CA TYR A 290 -22.51 -4.19 -12.10
C TYR A 290 -22.57 -4.02 -13.62
N SER A 291 -23.76 -3.92 -14.21
CA SER A 291 -23.96 -3.87 -15.67
C SER A 291 -23.25 -2.69 -16.35
N THR A 292 -22.94 -1.64 -15.58
CA THR A 292 -22.16 -0.48 -16.01
C THR A 292 -21.07 -0.19 -14.98
N LEU A 293 -19.87 0.18 -15.46
CA LEU A 293 -18.75 0.57 -14.60
C LEU A 293 -18.38 -0.52 -13.55
N ALA A 294 -18.45 -1.80 -13.93
CA ALA A 294 -18.19 -2.93 -13.02
C ALA A 294 -16.90 -2.75 -12.18
N ALA A 295 -15.80 -2.33 -12.80
CA ALA A 295 -14.53 -2.08 -12.10
C ALA A 295 -14.65 -0.99 -11.02
N GLN A 296 -15.38 0.10 -11.31
CA GLN A 296 -15.63 1.17 -10.34
C GLN A 296 -16.53 0.70 -9.20
N ARG A 297 -17.55 -0.12 -9.48
CA ARG A 297 -18.44 -0.68 -8.45
C ARG A 297 -17.69 -1.64 -7.52
N VAL A 298 -16.86 -2.50 -8.10
CA VAL A 298 -15.93 -3.38 -7.37
C VAL A 298 -15.00 -2.56 -6.47
N ASP A 299 -14.39 -1.50 -7.01
CA ASP A 299 -13.52 -0.60 -6.26
C ASP A 299 -14.27 0.14 -5.14
N ALA A 300 -15.48 0.64 -5.40
CA ALA A 300 -16.29 1.34 -4.41
C ALA A 300 -16.67 0.44 -3.22
N ILE A 301 -17.00 -0.84 -3.48
CA ILE A 301 -17.26 -1.82 -2.43
C ILE A 301 -15.97 -2.08 -1.63
N ALA A 302 -14.88 -2.42 -2.30
CA ALA A 302 -13.59 -2.70 -1.65
C ALA A 302 -13.10 -1.50 -0.81
N TRP A 303 -13.18 -0.29 -1.35
CA TRP A 303 -12.83 0.93 -0.62
C TRP A 303 -13.74 1.18 0.57
N GLY A 304 -15.05 0.97 0.42
CA GLY A 304 -15.98 1.07 1.53
C GLY A 304 -15.66 0.12 2.68
N ILE A 305 -15.17 -1.09 2.38
CA ILE A 305 -14.67 -2.01 3.39
C ILE A 305 -13.43 -1.44 4.08
N VAL A 306 -12.47 -0.90 3.32
CA VAL A 306 -11.27 -0.23 3.87
C VAL A 306 -11.66 0.92 4.79
N LYS A 307 -12.63 1.77 4.39
CA LYS A 307 -13.14 2.86 5.25
C LYS A 307 -13.68 2.33 6.58
N GLY A 308 -14.45 1.25 6.54
CA GLY A 308 -14.98 0.62 7.75
C GLY A 308 -13.87 0.02 8.63
N ILE A 309 -12.85 -0.61 8.03
CA ILE A 309 -11.69 -1.13 8.77
C ILE A 309 -10.93 0.02 9.44
N LEU A 310 -10.69 1.11 8.72
CA LEU A 310 -10.01 2.29 9.24
C LEU A 310 -10.78 2.91 10.42
N ASP A 311 -12.10 3.00 10.31
CA ASP A 311 -12.96 3.48 11.39
C ASP A 311 -12.87 2.57 12.63
N LEU A 312 -12.84 1.24 12.46
CA LEU A 312 -12.64 0.28 13.56
C LEU A 312 -11.28 0.45 14.25
N GLU A 313 -10.26 0.86 13.50
CA GLU A 313 -8.91 1.12 14.01
C GLU A 313 -8.75 2.57 14.54
N GLY A 314 -9.85 3.33 14.63
CA GLY A 314 -9.88 4.68 15.17
C GLY A 314 -9.20 5.71 14.27
N TYR A 315 -9.19 5.46 12.95
CA TYR A 315 -8.73 6.42 11.97
C TYR A 315 -9.89 7.28 11.48
N HIS A 316 -9.87 8.56 11.86
CA HIS A 316 -10.88 9.54 11.46
C HIS A 316 -10.14 10.73 10.82
N PRO A 317 -9.93 10.71 9.49
CA PRO A 317 -9.20 11.77 8.82
C PRO A 317 -9.94 13.10 8.95
N LEU A 318 -9.20 14.20 9.02
CA LEU A 318 -9.80 15.53 9.14
C LEU A 318 -10.39 15.99 7.81
N SER A 319 -9.88 15.45 6.70
CA SER A 319 -10.32 15.79 5.36
C SER A 319 -10.50 14.56 4.47
N VAL A 320 -11.41 14.70 3.51
CA VAL A 320 -11.55 13.81 2.37
C VAL A 320 -11.20 14.63 1.14
N ALA A 321 -10.12 14.27 0.47
CA ALA A 321 -9.74 14.94 -0.76
C ALA A 321 -10.60 14.41 -1.90
N LYS A 322 -11.34 15.33 -2.53
CA LYS A 322 -12.23 15.04 -3.64
C LYS A 322 -11.58 15.58 -4.92
N PHE A 323 -11.42 14.71 -5.90
CA PHE A 323 -10.86 15.07 -7.19
C PHE A 323 -11.91 14.88 -8.27
N GLN A 324 -12.04 15.91 -9.10
CA GLN A 324 -12.86 15.87 -10.29
C GLN A 324 -11.98 15.59 -11.50
N VAL A 325 -12.34 14.57 -12.27
CA VAL A 325 -11.60 14.13 -13.45
C VAL A 325 -12.47 14.27 -14.68
N GLY A 326 -11.98 15.04 -15.64
CA GLY A 326 -12.69 15.35 -16.87
C GLY A 326 -11.79 15.37 -18.08
N ALA A 327 -12.41 15.35 -19.26
CA ALA A 327 -11.73 15.66 -20.51
C ALA A 327 -11.32 17.15 -20.52
N ALA A 328 -10.41 17.53 -21.41
CA ALA A 328 -10.03 18.94 -21.60
C ALA A 328 -11.22 19.87 -21.90
N THR A 329 -12.33 19.32 -22.42
CA THR A 329 -13.59 20.02 -22.69
C THR A 329 -14.47 20.22 -21.44
N GLY A 330 -14.08 19.66 -20.29
CA GLY A 330 -14.80 19.76 -19.01
C GLY A 330 -15.83 18.65 -18.76
N SER A 331 -16.04 17.71 -19.70
CA SER A 331 -16.95 16.58 -19.47
C SER A 331 -16.35 15.56 -18.50
N PRO A 332 -17.13 15.02 -17.53
CA PRO A 332 -16.62 14.05 -16.57
C PRO A 332 -16.19 12.73 -17.24
N LEU A 333 -15.12 12.13 -16.76
CA LEU A 333 -14.63 10.83 -17.22
C LEU A 333 -14.90 9.76 -16.17
N ALA A 334 -15.89 8.91 -16.42
CA ALA A 334 -16.28 7.83 -15.51
C ALA A 334 -15.43 6.56 -15.69
N GLY A 335 -15.21 5.82 -14.60
CA GLY A 335 -14.50 4.54 -14.60
C GLY A 335 -13.00 4.65 -14.89
N LEU A 336 -12.43 5.85 -14.82
CA LEU A 336 -11.02 6.10 -15.07
C LEU A 336 -10.20 5.78 -13.80
N PRO A 337 -9.11 5.00 -13.90
CA PRO A 337 -8.21 4.81 -12.78
C PRO A 337 -7.45 6.10 -12.48
N VAL A 338 -7.46 6.49 -11.21
CA VAL A 338 -6.73 7.63 -10.64
C VAL A 338 -5.77 7.09 -9.61
N VAL A 339 -4.49 7.40 -9.76
CA VAL A 339 -3.42 6.91 -8.89
C VAL A 339 -2.86 8.08 -8.09
N LEU A 340 -2.90 7.95 -6.77
CA LEU A 340 -2.34 8.88 -5.81
C LEU A 340 -0.94 8.40 -5.38
N ASP A 341 0.08 9.22 -5.65
CA ASP A 341 1.49 8.98 -5.35
C ASP A 341 1.96 7.58 -5.74
N GLU A 342 1.55 7.08 -6.91
CA GLU A 342 1.89 5.72 -7.37
C GLU A 342 1.52 4.58 -6.39
N THR A 343 0.73 4.88 -5.36
CA THR A 343 0.52 4.01 -4.20
C THR A 343 -0.91 3.49 -4.16
N LEU A 344 -1.89 4.40 -4.21
CA LEU A 344 -3.31 4.07 -4.14
C LEU A 344 -3.99 4.39 -5.46
N THR A 345 -4.46 3.36 -6.14
CA THR A 345 -5.38 3.50 -7.27
C THR A 345 -6.80 3.62 -6.72
N ARG A 346 -7.66 4.39 -7.37
CA ARG A 346 -9.13 4.42 -7.21
C ARG A 346 -9.77 4.66 -8.57
N TYR A 347 -11.08 4.45 -8.69
CA TYR A 347 -11.80 4.65 -9.96
C TYR A 347 -12.83 5.78 -9.85
N THR A 348 -12.90 6.63 -10.86
CA THR A 348 -13.88 7.72 -10.91
C THR A 348 -15.29 7.19 -11.05
N ASP A 349 -16.23 7.79 -10.33
CA ASP A 349 -17.66 7.46 -10.42
C ASP A 349 -18.31 7.96 -11.73
N ALA A 350 -19.62 7.82 -11.86
CA ALA A 350 -20.37 8.29 -13.03
C ALA A 350 -20.26 9.81 -13.24
N GLY A 351 -19.98 10.57 -12.19
CA GLY A 351 -19.75 12.01 -12.22
C GLY A 351 -18.28 12.38 -12.48
N GLY A 352 -17.37 11.42 -12.69
CA GLY A 352 -15.95 11.71 -12.86
C GLY A 352 -15.24 12.05 -11.54
N THR A 353 -15.88 11.80 -10.39
CA THR A 353 -15.32 12.11 -9.07
C THR A 353 -14.57 10.92 -8.49
N VAL A 354 -13.47 11.17 -7.78
CA VAL A 354 -12.79 10.19 -6.93
C VAL A 354 -12.42 10.79 -5.57
N ASN A 355 -12.49 9.99 -4.51
CA ASN A 355 -12.22 10.44 -3.14
C ASN A 355 -11.09 9.64 -2.50
N PHE A 356 -10.15 10.35 -1.86
CA PHE A 356 -9.09 9.77 -1.03
C PHE A 356 -9.22 10.28 0.41
N LEU A 357 -8.85 9.43 1.37
CA LEU A 357 -8.83 9.79 2.79
C LEU A 357 -7.42 10.24 3.19
N GLY A 358 -7.32 11.19 4.13
CA GLY A 358 -6.07 11.43 4.83
C GLY A 358 -5.01 12.18 4.04
N LEU A 359 -5.43 13.16 3.23
CA LEU A 359 -4.51 14.00 2.45
C LEU A 359 -4.26 15.34 3.14
N GLU A 360 -4.01 15.33 4.46
CA GLU A 360 -3.77 16.57 5.21
C GLU A 360 -2.41 17.23 4.90
N LYS A 361 -1.49 16.51 4.26
CA LYS A 361 -0.15 17.01 3.93
C LYS A 361 -0.08 17.50 2.47
N PRO A 362 0.66 18.58 2.19
CA PRO A 362 0.82 19.04 0.82
C PRO A 362 1.76 18.12 0.01
N GLY A 363 1.65 18.18 -1.32
CA GLY A 363 2.64 17.62 -2.24
C GLY A 363 2.33 16.26 -2.83
N PHE A 364 1.09 15.77 -2.71
CA PHE A 364 0.66 14.55 -3.40
C PHE A 364 0.55 14.77 -4.91
N VAL A 365 1.00 13.80 -5.68
CA VAL A 365 0.92 13.73 -7.14
C VAL A 365 -0.22 12.80 -7.52
N ILE A 366 -1.04 13.24 -8.47
CA ILE A 366 -2.16 12.44 -8.99
C ILE A 366 -1.97 12.25 -10.47
N THR A 367 -2.15 11.01 -10.91
CA THR A 367 -2.02 10.63 -12.31
C THR A 367 -3.20 9.77 -12.77
N THR A 368 -3.49 9.86 -14.06
CA THR A 368 -4.50 9.06 -14.76
C THR A 368 -3.79 8.25 -15.85
N PRO A 369 -3.12 7.13 -15.51
CA PRO A 369 -2.22 6.43 -16.43
C PRO A 369 -2.90 5.95 -17.72
N ALA A 370 -4.22 5.71 -17.67
CA ALA A 370 -5.01 5.32 -18.84
C ALA A 370 -5.37 6.49 -19.78
N ASN A 371 -5.22 7.74 -19.33
CA ASN A 371 -5.55 8.93 -20.12
C ASN A 371 -4.66 10.12 -19.69
N PRO A 372 -3.52 10.35 -20.34
CA PRO A 372 -2.61 11.45 -20.01
C PRO A 372 -3.17 12.84 -20.34
N GLU A 373 -4.25 12.93 -21.13
CA GLU A 373 -4.93 14.19 -21.47
C GLU A 373 -6.06 14.54 -20.48
N ALA A 374 -6.35 13.67 -19.51
CA ALA A 374 -7.36 13.95 -18.50
C ALA A 374 -6.90 15.09 -17.58
N VAL A 375 -7.82 16.02 -17.31
CA VAL A 375 -7.60 17.10 -16.35
C VAL A 375 -8.11 16.63 -14.99
N VAL A 376 -7.24 16.72 -13.98
CA VAL A 376 -7.57 16.40 -12.59
C VAL A 376 -7.57 17.69 -11.78
N THR A 377 -8.71 18.01 -11.17
CA THR A 377 -8.89 19.20 -10.34
C THR A 377 -9.22 18.78 -8.92
N LEU A 378 -8.54 19.35 -7.93
CA LEU A 378 -8.90 19.23 -6.51
C LEU A 378 -10.07 20.16 -6.21
N GLU A 379 -11.14 19.64 -5.60
CA GLU A 379 -12.31 20.42 -5.16
C GLU A 379 -12.18 20.99 -3.75
#